data_AF-A0AAI9LBU9-F1
#
_entry.id   AF-A0AAI9LBU9-F1
#
_cell.length_a   1.000
_cell.length_b   1.000
_cell.length_c   1.000
_cell.angle_alpha   90.00
_cell.angle_beta   90.00
_cell.angle_gamma   90.00
#
_symmetry.space_group_name_H-M   'P 1'
#
loop_
_entity.id
_entity.type
_entity.pdbx_description
1 polymer ?
#
loop_
_entity_poly.entity_id
_entity_poly.type
_entity_poly.pdbx_seq_one_letter_code
_entity_poly.pdbx_strand_id
1 'polypeptide(L)' 'MTANSPIWQSLLRIREQAQLSAIDRELLRPAFAALDGGPVIALPDRVIARIRDIDARLPKAQR' A
#
# COMPACT_ATOMS: atom_id res chain seq x y z
N MET A 1 -12.31 1.12 -0.46
CA MET A 1 -11.49 0.94 -1.68
C MET A 1 -12.08 -0.22 -2.46
N THR A 2 -12.31 -0.07 -3.76
CA THR A 2 -12.66 -1.18 -4.65
C THR A 2 -11.37 -1.80 -5.21
N ALA A 3 -11.39 -3.09 -5.56
CA ALA A 3 -10.21 -3.83 -6.04
C ALA A 3 -9.55 -3.24 -7.30
N ASN A 4 -10.28 -2.43 -8.07
CA ASN A 4 -9.79 -1.76 -9.29
C ASN A 4 -9.13 -0.40 -9.01
N SER A 5 -9.01 0.03 -7.75
CA SER A 5 -8.35 1.29 -7.43
C SER A 5 -6.85 1.20 -7.69
N PRO A 6 -6.22 2.19 -8.36
CA PRO A 6 -4.77 2.21 -8.53
C PRO A 6 -4.01 2.11 -7.21
N ILE A 7 -4.56 2.67 -6.13
CA ILE A 7 -3.94 2.61 -4.80
C ILE A 7 -3.99 1.20 -4.18
N TRP A 8 -5.00 0.40 -4.54
CA TRP A 8 -5.11 -1.00 -4.14
C TRP A 8 -3.99 -1.83 -4.79
N GLN A 9 -3.75 -1.61 -6.08
CA GLN A 9 -2.70 -2.29 -6.83
C GLN A 9 -1.29 -1.91 -6.32
N SER A 10 -1.05 -0.63 -6.00
CA SER A 10 0.18 -0.20 -5.34
C SER A 10 0.37 -0.89 -3.97
N LEU A 11 -0.69 -0.98 -3.16
CA LEU A 11 -0.62 -1.65 -1.85
C LEU A 11 -0.28 -3.14 -1.96
N LEU A 12 -0.84 -3.85 -2.96
CA LEU A 12 -0.49 -5.25 -3.23
C LEU A 12 0.99 -5.40 -3.58
N ARG A 13 1.50 -4.59 -4.52
CA ARG A 13 2.91 -4.58 -4.91
C ARG A 13 3.84 -4.31 -3.73
N ILE A 14 3.48 -3.34 -2.88
CA ILE A 14 4.25 -3.01 -1.68
C ILE A 14 4.30 -4.19 -0.71
N ARG A 15 3.17 -4.86 -0.46
CA ARG A 15 3.12 -6.02 0.44
C ARG A 15 4.03 -7.16 -0.03
N GLU A 16 4.13 -7.36 -1.33
CA GLU A 16 4.90 -8.47 -1.93
C GLU A 16 6.39 -8.16 -2.09
N GLN A 17 6.75 -6.91 -2.41
CA GLN A 17 8.09 -6.57 -2.91
C GLN A 17 8.86 -5.59 -2.02
N ALA A 18 8.20 -4.86 -1.11
CA ALA A 18 8.85 -3.82 -0.33
C ALA A 18 9.52 -4.34 0.93
N GLN A 19 10.80 -4.02 1.11
CA GLN A 19 11.42 -4.02 2.43
C GLN A 19 10.98 -2.76 3.20
N LEU A 20 9.87 -2.88 3.91
CA LEU A 20 9.32 -1.79 4.71
C LEU A 20 10.08 -1.58 6.03
N SER A 21 10.35 -0.33 6.37
CA SER A 21 10.78 0.05 7.72
C SER A 21 9.68 -0.27 8.75
N ALA A 22 10.05 -0.38 10.04
CA ALA A 22 9.07 -0.61 11.11
C ALA A 22 8.00 0.50 11.15
N ILE A 23 8.39 1.74 10.89
CA ILE A 23 7.50 2.90 10.85
C ILE A 23 6.50 2.77 9.69
N ASP A 24 6.97 2.42 8.49
CA ASP A 24 6.10 2.26 7.33
C ASP A 24 5.15 1.06 7.50
N ARG A 25 5.59 -0.03 8.14
CA ARG A 25 4.72 -1.17 8.46
C ARG A 25 3.58 -0.77 9.38
N GLU A 26 3.87 -0.06 10.47
CA GLU A 26 2.81 0.40 11.38
C GLU A 26 1.87 1.41 10.72
N LEU A 27 2.42 2.32 9.91
CA LEU A 27 1.62 3.30 9.16
C LEU A 27 0.66 2.62 8.18
N LEU A 28 1.12 1.57 7.48
CA LEU A 28 0.35 0.86 6.46
C LEU A 28 -0.48 -0.30 7.02
N ARG A 29 -0.33 -0.67 8.30
CA ARG A 29 -1.03 -1.78 8.94
C ARG A 29 -2.56 -1.75 8.71
N PRO A 30 -3.26 -0.61 8.86
CA PRO A 30 -4.69 -0.54 8.59
C PRO A 30 -5.03 -0.73 7.10
N ALA A 31 -4.17 -0.24 6.20
CA ALA A 31 -4.35 -0.38 4.76
C ALA A 31 -4.15 -1.85 4.30
N PHE A 32 -3.18 -2.56 4.90
CA PHE A 32 -2.99 -3.99 4.66
C PHE A 32 -4.11 -4.84 5.23
N ALA A 33 -4.63 -4.51 6.42
CA ALA A 33 -5.80 -5.20 6.97
C ALA A 33 -7.01 -5.13 6.02
N ALA A 34 -7.19 -4.01 5.33
CA ALA A 34 -8.24 -3.87 4.32
C ALA A 34 -8.03 -4.77 3.08
N LEU A 35 -6.78 -5.17 2.76
CA LEU A 35 -6.49 -6.16 1.71
C LEU A 35 -6.98 -7.57 2.10
N ASP A 36 -6.91 -7.90 3.38
CA ASP A 36 -7.26 -9.21 3.92
C ASP A 36 -8.77 -9.36 4.25
N GLY A 37 -9.62 -8.48 3.70
CA GLY A 37 -11.06 -8.47 3.99
C GLY A 37 -11.44 -7.75 5.28
N GLY A 38 -10.51 -7.01 5.89
CA GLY A 38 -10.78 -6.12 7.01
C GLY A 38 -11.67 -4.93 6.63
N PRO A 39 -12.03 -4.08 7.61
CA PRO A 39 -12.95 -2.97 7.39
C PRO A 39 -12.41 -1.99 6.34
N VAL A 40 -13.30 -1.55 5.46
CA VAL A 40 -12.97 -0.52 4.47
C VAL A 40 -12.79 0.81 5.18
N ILE A 41 -11.56 1.30 5.20
CA ILE A 41 -11.21 2.59 5.79
C ILE A 41 -10.92 3.64 4.71
N ALA A 42 -11.24 4.90 5.00
CA ALA A 42 -10.71 6.03 4.25
C ALA A 42 -9.23 6.23 4.63
N LEU A 43 -8.34 6.24 3.64
CA LEU A 43 -6.92 6.52 3.87
C LEU A 43 -6.70 8.03 3.90
N PRO A 44 -6.03 8.58 4.92
CA PRO A 44 -5.61 9.98 4.90
C PRO A 44 -4.66 10.26 3.73
N ASP A 45 -4.69 11.47 3.18
CA ASP A 45 -3.86 11.86 2.02
C ASP A 45 -2.37 11.62 2.24
N ARG A 46 -1.87 11.85 3.46
CA ARG A 46 -0.47 11.57 3.84
C ARG A 46 -0.09 10.10 3.67
N VAL A 47 -1.03 9.18 3.93
CA VAL A 47 -0.81 7.74 3.78
C VAL A 47 -0.82 7.37 2.31
N ILE A 48 -1.73 7.96 1.52
CA ILE A 48 -1.78 7.78 0.07
C ILE A 48 -0.48 8.26 -0.59
N ALA A 49 0.01 9.44 -0.19
CA ALA A 49 1.29 9.96 -0.68
C ALA A 49 2.45 9.03 -0.34
N ARG A 50 2.48 8.48 0.88
CA ARG A 50 3.51 7.54 1.31
C ARG A 50 3.46 6.22 0.54
N ILE A 51 2.26 5.68 0.30
CA ILE A 51 2.07 4.48 -0.54
C ILE A 51 2.67 4.72 -1.93
N ARG A 52 2.35 5.86 -2.56
CA ARG A 52 2.88 6.20 -3.89
C ARG A 52 4.41 6.33 -3.90
N ASP A 53 4.97 6.96 -2.88
CA ASP A 53 6.43 7.12 -2.75
C ASP A 53 7.14 5.77 -2.58
N ILE A 54 6.61 4.87 -1.76
CA ILE A 54 7.16 3.51 -1.60
C ILE A 54 7.01 2.72 -2.91
N ASP A 55 5.83 2.76 -3.52
CA ASP A 55 5.53 2.06 -4.77
C ASP A 55 6.45 2.50 -5.93
N ALA A 56 6.76 3.79 -6.01
CA ALA A 56 7.66 4.35 -7.02
C ALA A 56 9.12 3.88 -6.86
N ARG A 57 9.54 3.52 -5.65
CA ARG A 57 10.90 3.01 -5.34
C ARG A 57 11.04 1.52 -5.62
N LEU A 58 9.93 0.79 -5.76
CA LEU A 58 9.98 -0.63 -6.07
C LEU A 58 10.49 -0.85 -7.49
N PRO A 59 11.31 -1.89 -7.71
CA PRO A 59 11.67 -2.29 -9.07
C PRO A 59 10.38 -2.50 -9.86
N LYS A 60 10.19 -1.74 -10.94
CA LYS A 60 9.07 -2.00 -11.85
C LYS A 60 9.34 -3.39 -12.42
N ALA A 61 8.49 -4.36 -12.10
CA ALA A 61 8.56 -5.68 -12.71
C ALA A 61 8.66 -5.46 -14.22
N GLN A 62 9.82 -5.81 -14.77
CA GLN A 62 10.11 -5.60 -16.18
C GLN A 62 9.15 -6.51 -16.94
N ARG A 63 8.32 -5.87 -17.78
CA ARG A 63 7.26 -6.51 -18.56
C ARG A 63 7.80 -7.55 -19.53
#